data_AF-A0A2V7VNW7-F1
#
_entry.id   AF-A0A2V7VNW7-F1
#
_cell.length_a   1.000
_cell.length_b   1.000
_cell.length_c   1.000
_cell.angle_alpha   90.00
_cell.angle_beta   90.00
_cell.angle_gamma   90.00
#
_symmetry.space_group_name_H-M   'P 1'
#
loop_
_entity.id
_entity.type
_entity.pdbx_description
1 polymer ?
#
loop_
_entity_poly.entity_id
_entity_poly.type
_entity_poly.pdbx_seq_one_letter_code
_entity_poly.pdbx_strand_id
1 'polypeptide(L)'
;MRQRSLAVARERILFVCTANVDRSRTAEDLYRDDPRYEVLSAGLAPFAPTPVTRELLRWADRVFVMCEREEHHRTLLKMRFPDVDRPVVDLDI
;
A
#
# COMPACT_ATOMS: atom_id res chain seq x y z
N MET A 1 33.81 -12.07 -19.41
CA MET A 1 33.55 -11.62 -18.02
C MET A 1 32.05 -11.47 -17.85
N ARG A 2 31.40 -12.30 -17.02
CA ARG A 2 29.94 -12.25 -16.83
C ARG A 2 29.62 -11.10 -15.87
N GLN A 3 29.03 -10.03 -16.38
CA GLN A 3 28.48 -8.96 -15.55
C GLN A 3 27.35 -9.56 -14.70
N ARG A 4 27.59 -9.81 -13.41
CA ARG A 4 26.50 -10.06 -12.46
C ARG A 4 25.74 -8.75 -12.33
N SER A 5 24.61 -8.65 -13.03
CA SER A 5 23.59 -7.65 -12.70
C SER A 5 23.10 -7.99 -11.30
N LEU A 6 23.44 -7.15 -10.31
CA LEU A 6 22.73 -7.17 -9.04
C LEU A 6 21.33 -6.67 -9.38
N ALA A 7 20.35 -7.57 -9.40
CA ALA A 7 18.96 -7.15 -9.47
C ALA A 7 18.73 -6.20 -8.29
N VAL A 8 18.43 -4.93 -8.58
CA VAL A 8 17.97 -3.99 -7.55
C VAL A 8 16.66 -4.56 -7.04
N ALA A 9 16.57 -4.82 -5.73
CA ALA A 9 15.33 -5.29 -5.13
C ALA A 9 14.23 -4.24 -5.41
N ARG A 10 13.08 -4.69 -5.90
CA ARG A 10 11.93 -3.82 -6.18
C ARG A 10 11.34 -3.35 -4.86
N GLU A 11 11.06 -2.06 -4.72
CA GLU A 11 10.44 -1.53 -3.50
C GLU A 11 8.98 -1.99 -3.44
N ARG A 12 8.55 -2.52 -2.29
CA ARG A 12 7.19 -3.03 -2.09
C ARG A 12 6.27 -1.94 -1.58
N ILE A 13 5.23 -1.64 -2.35
CA ILE A 13 4.29 -0.56 -2.06
C ILE A 13 2.89 -1.12 -1.87
N LEU A 14 2.24 -0.72 -0.77
CA LEU A 14 0.82 -0.99 -0.53
C LEU A 14 0.00 0.30 -0.60
N PHE A 15 -0.97 0.35 -1.52
CA PHE A 15 -1.96 1.43 -1.59
C PHE A 15 -3.22 1.05 -0.82
N VAL A 16 -3.70 1.94 0.06
CA VAL A 16 -4.86 1.68 0.91
C VAL A 16 -5.88 2.81 0.80
N CYS A 17 -7.13 2.46 0.53
CA CYS A 17 -8.29 3.37 0.66
C CYS A 17 -9.37 2.72 1.54
N THR A 18 -10.59 3.26 1.52
CA THR A 18 -11.73 2.67 2.26
C THR A 18 -12.13 1.30 1.69
N ALA A 19 -12.52 1.23 0.41
CA ALA A 19 -13.22 0.07 -0.15
C ALA A 19 -12.39 -0.86 -1.03
N ASN A 20 -11.18 -0.46 -1.46
CA ASN A 20 -10.38 -1.19 -2.45
C ASN A 20 -11.07 -1.41 -3.82
N VAL A 21 -11.77 -0.39 -4.32
CA VAL A 21 -12.46 -0.45 -5.63
C VAL A 21 -11.97 0.65 -6.57
N ASP A 22 -11.80 1.87 -6.07
CA ASP A 22 -11.40 3.02 -6.89
C ASP A 22 -9.92 3.36 -6.66
N ARG A 23 -9.62 4.47 -5.97
CA ARG A 23 -8.28 5.09 -5.83
C ARG A 23 -7.12 4.13 -5.59
N SER A 24 -7.24 3.21 -4.62
CA SER A 24 -6.16 2.25 -4.33
C SER A 24 -5.95 1.23 -5.45
N ARG A 25 -7.05 0.78 -6.07
CA ARG A 25 -6.99 -0.20 -7.16
C ARG A 25 -6.42 0.45 -8.42
N THR A 26 -6.84 1.68 -8.71
CA THR A 26 -6.25 2.49 -9.78
C THR A 26 -4.75 2.68 -9.60
N ALA A 27 -4.28 2.93 -8.37
CA ALA A 27 -2.86 3.05 -8.09
C ALA A 27 -2.11 1.72 -8.32
N GLU A 28 -2.66 0.58 -7.89
CA GLU A 28 -2.08 -0.74 -8.22
C GLU A 28 -1.99 -0.95 -9.72
N ASP A 29 -3.07 -0.69 -10.47
CA ASP A 29 -3.10 -0.87 -11.91
C ASP A 29 -2.13 0.07 -12.65
N LEU A 30 -1.91 1.28 -12.14
CA LEU A 30 -0.95 2.24 -12.71
C LEU A 30 0.50 1.78 -12.55
N TYR A 31 0.85 1.15 -11.43
CA TYR A 31 2.22 0.81 -11.08
C TYR A 31 2.58 -0.68 -11.26
N ARG A 32 1.62 -1.56 -11.60
CA ARG A 32 1.84 -3.02 -11.68
C ARG A 32 2.98 -3.45 -12.61
N ASP A 33 3.20 -2.71 -13.69
CA ASP A 33 4.19 -3.01 -14.72
C ASP A 33 5.47 -2.18 -14.57
N ASP A 34 5.57 -1.33 -13.53
CA ASP A 34 6.77 -0.55 -13.28
C ASP A 34 7.89 -1.47 -12.75
N PRO A 35 9.04 -1.58 -13.44
CA PRO A 35 10.13 -2.48 -13.03
C PRO A 35 10.76 -2.10 -11.69
N ARG A 36 10.51 -0.89 -11.18
CA ARG A 36 11.04 -0.42 -9.89
C ARG A 36 10.26 -0.94 -8.68
N TYR A 37 8.99 -1.29 -8.85
CA TYR A 37 8.07 -1.52 -7.72
C TYR A 37 7.37 -2.87 -7.78
N GLU A 38 7.17 -3.48 -6.62
CA GLU A 38 6.16 -4.52 -6.42
C GLU A 38 4.96 -3.86 -5.72
N VAL A 39 3.80 -3.83 -6.36
CA VAL A 39 2.65 -3.08 -5.84
C VAL A 39 1.46 -3.99 -5.55
N LEU A 40 0.77 -3.69 -4.45
CA LEU A 40 -0.53 -4.26 -4.09
C LEU A 40 -1.44 -3.15 -3.59
N SER A 41 -2.75 -3.42 -3.55
CA SER A 41 -3.72 -2.55 -2.91
C SER A 41 -4.65 -3.29 -1.95
N ALA A 42 -5.20 -2.56 -0.97
CA ALA A 42 -6.16 -3.07 -0.01
C ALA A 42 -7.14 -1.99 0.47
N GLY A 43 -8.15 -2.40 1.25
CA GLY A 43 -9.20 -1.53 1.78
C GLY A 43 -9.33 -1.65 3.28
N LEU A 44 -9.58 -0.54 3.96
CA LEU A 44 -9.79 -0.51 5.42
C LEU A 44 -11.15 -1.08 5.83
N ALA A 45 -12.17 -0.94 5.00
CA ALA A 45 -13.51 -1.42 5.29
C ALA A 45 -13.55 -2.96 5.37
N PRO A 46 -14.35 -3.54 6.27
CA PRO A 46 -14.48 -5.00 6.38
C PRO A 46 -15.09 -5.64 5.13
N PHE A 47 -15.82 -4.86 4.32
CA PHE A 47 -16.42 -5.30 3.06
C PHE A 47 -15.51 -5.09 1.84
N ALA A 48 -14.30 -4.54 2.02
CA ALA A 48 -13.39 -4.36 0.90
C ALA A 48 -13.09 -5.72 0.24
N PRO A 49 -13.06 -5.84 -1.10
CA PRO A 49 -12.74 -7.10 -1.77
C PRO A 49 -11.40 -7.68 -1.31
N THR A 50 -10.41 -6.81 -1.08
CA THR A 50 -9.16 -7.14 -0.39
C THR A 50 -9.05 -6.30 0.88
N PRO A 51 -9.47 -6.81 2.05
CA PRO A 51 -9.31 -6.11 3.31
C PRO A 51 -7.82 -5.99 3.68
N VAL A 52 -7.43 -4.86 4.25
CA VAL A 52 -6.07 -4.67 4.75
C VAL A 52 -5.81 -5.62 5.92
N THR A 53 -4.67 -6.30 5.87
CA THR A 53 -4.23 -7.25 6.89
C THR A 53 -2.86 -6.87 7.40
N ARG A 54 -2.52 -7.41 8.57
CA ARG A 54 -1.19 -7.24 9.17
C ARG A 54 -0.08 -7.82 8.29
N GLU A 55 -0.38 -8.86 7.53
CA GLU A 55 0.56 -9.49 6.60
C GLU A 55 0.88 -8.56 5.43
N LEU A 56 -0.16 -7.97 4.80
CA LEU A 56 0.03 -6.99 3.74
C LEU A 56 0.86 -5.79 4.20
N LEU A 57 0.59 -5.28 5.41
CA LEU A 57 1.36 -4.18 5.96
C LEU A 57 2.82 -4.54 6.21
N ARG A 58 3.11 -5.74 6.73
CA ARG A 58 4.50 -6.19 6.97
C ARG A 58 5.24 -6.53 5.68
N TRP A 59 4.52 -6.94 4.65
CA TRP A 59 5.09 -7.18 3.32
C TRP A 59 5.59 -5.88 2.67
N ALA A 60 4.87 -4.77 2.88
CA ALA A 60 5.18 -3.48 2.26
C ALA A 60 6.37 -2.78 2.93
N ASP A 61 7.25 -2.22 2.11
CA ASP A 61 8.31 -1.30 2.56
C ASP A 61 7.72 0.09 2.84
N ARG A 62 6.66 0.46 2.11
CA ARG A 62 5.93 1.72 2.26
C ARG A 62 4.43 1.54 2.01
N VAL A 63 3.63 2.24 2.80
CA VAL A 63 2.17 2.28 2.68
C VAL A 63 1.74 3.68 2.26
N PHE A 64 0.93 3.78 1.22
CA PHE A 64 0.26 5.02 0.83
C PHE A 64 -1.21 4.92 1.16
N VAL A 65 -1.74 5.93 1.84
CA VAL A 65 -3.18 6.10 2.06
C VAL A 65 -3.69 7.29 1.24
N MET A 66 -4.99 7.30 0.93
CA MET A 66 -5.54 8.26 -0.03
C MET A 66 -5.79 9.64 0.58
N CYS A 67 -6.77 9.75 1.49
CA CYS A 67 -7.09 11.01 2.18
C CYS A 67 -7.24 10.83 3.68
N GLU A 68 -6.40 11.49 4.48
CA GLU A 68 -6.57 11.58 5.93
C GLU A 68 -7.65 12.60 6.31
N ARG A 69 -7.83 13.67 5.53
CA ARG A 69 -8.76 14.77 5.87
C ARG A 69 -10.22 14.34 5.84
N GLU A 70 -10.61 13.53 4.85
CA GLU A 70 -12.01 13.17 4.61
C GLU A 70 -12.37 11.81 5.19
N GLU A 71 -11.43 10.85 5.16
CA GLU A 71 -11.72 9.45 5.50
C GLU A 71 -10.82 8.89 6.61
N HIS A 72 -9.88 9.71 7.12
CA HIS A 72 -9.02 9.37 8.25
C HIS A 72 -8.23 8.07 8.08
N HIS A 73 -7.86 7.73 6.83
CA HIS A 73 -7.26 6.44 6.53
C HIS A 73 -5.99 6.14 7.34
N ARG A 74 -5.09 7.12 7.51
CA ARG A 74 -3.85 6.94 8.28
C ARG A 74 -4.17 6.69 9.74
N THR A 75 -5.10 7.45 10.31
CA THR A 75 -5.53 7.30 11.70
C THR A 75 -6.17 5.94 11.93
N LEU A 76 -7.13 5.55 11.09
CA LEU A 76 -7.83 4.26 11.17
C LEU A 76 -6.86 3.08 11.02
N LEU A 77 -5.90 3.16 10.09
CA LEU A 77 -4.88 2.14 9.90
C LEU A 77 -4.04 1.95 11.17
N LYS A 78 -3.54 3.05 11.76
CA LYS A 78 -2.73 3.00 13.00
C LYS A 78 -3.51 2.51 14.21
N MET A 79 -4.78 2.90 14.33
CA MET A 79 -5.65 2.41 15.41
C MET A 79 -5.89 0.90 15.30
N ARG A 80 -6.10 0.39 14.08
CA ARG A 80 -6.38 -1.03 13.83
C ARG A 80 -5.14 -1.91 13.92
N PHE A 81 -3.96 -1.37 13.60
CA PHE A 81 -2.69 -2.11 13.58
C PHE A 81 -1.57 -1.37 14.35
N PRO A 82 -1.73 -1.14 15.66
CA PRO A 82 -0.83 -0.30 16.45
C PRO A 82 0.60 -0.84 16.59
N ASP A 83 0.78 -2.15 16.40
CA ASP A 83 2.06 -2.86 16.47
C ASP A 83 2.78 -2.98 15.11
N VAL A 84 2.23 -2.40 14.03
CA VAL A 84 2.94 -2.35 12.74
C VAL A 84 3.64 -1.02 12.56
N ASP A 85 4.97 -1.06 12.61
CA ASP A 85 5.82 0.09 12.32
C ASP A 85 6.25 0.07 10.85
N ARG A 86 5.48 0.75 10.00
CA ARG A 86 5.80 0.95 8.58
C ARG A 86 5.59 2.41 8.19
N PRO A 87 6.41 2.95 7.26
CA PRO A 87 6.19 4.29 6.74
C PRO A 87 4.82 4.39 6.08
N VAL A 88 3.96 5.24 6.64
CA VAL A 88 2.64 5.58 6.08
C VAL A 88 2.66 7.00 5.58
N VAL A 89 2.41 7.18 4.28
CA VAL A 89 2.32 8.46 3.58
C VAL A 89 0.88 8.71 3.17
N ASP A 90 0.36 9.88 3.48
CA ASP A 90 -0.97 10.33 3.03
C ASP A 90 -0.82 11.10 1.71
N LEU A 91 -1.65 10.79 0.72
CA LEU A 91 -1.60 11.39 -0.61
C LEU A 91 -2.48 12.63 -0.77
N ASP A 92 -3.38 12.89 0.19
CA ASP A 92 -4.34 14.01 0.20
C ASP A 92 -5.28 14.01 -1.02
N ILE A 93 -5.77 12.82 -1.44
CA ILE A 93 -6.65 12.60 -2.61
C ILE A 93 -7.88 11.71 -2.37
#